data_AF-A0A8X6T654-F1
#
_entry.id   AF-A0A8X6T654-F1
#
_cell.length_a   1.000
_cell.length_b   1.000
_cell.length_c   1.000
_cell.angle_alpha   90.00
_cell.angle_beta   90.00
_cell.angle_gamma   90.00
#
_symmetry.space_group_name_H-M   'P 1'
#
loop_
_entity.id
_entity.type
_entity.pdbx_description
1 polymer ?
#
loop_
_entity_poly.entity_id
_entity_poly.type
_entity_poly.pdbx_seq_one_letter_code
_entity_poly.pdbx_strand_id
1 'polypeptide(L)'
;MNYPKSNLGRYTRKAKSVRRVIAHQTEEEREEYNRLQMAERRQQGNAYQPYNRLACLYNPGEDYSLSRNVLICTMMIVCPYCKALKFSGETKGICCAAGKIKLPHIREL
;
A
#
# COMPACT_ATOMS: atom_id res chain seq x y z
N MET A 1 -35.05 -16.14 13.66
CA MET A 1 -33.70 -15.58 13.42
C MET A 1 -32.78 -16.74 13.05
N ASN A 2 -32.13 -16.71 11.88
CA ASN A 2 -31.22 -17.76 11.40
C ASN A 2 -29.78 -17.35 11.70
N TYR A 3 -29.06 -18.11 12.54
CA TYR A 3 -27.65 -17.86 12.82
C TYR A 3 -26.76 -18.38 11.67
N PRO A 4 -25.66 -17.67 11.33
CA PRO A 4 -24.69 -18.16 10.34
C PRO A 4 -24.00 -19.43 10.84
N LYS A 5 -23.95 -20.47 10.01
CA LYS A 5 -23.22 -21.71 10.30
C LYS A 5 -21.73 -21.41 10.49
N SER A 6 -21.15 -21.80 11.62
CA SER A 6 -19.76 -21.47 11.99
C SER A 6 -18.75 -22.32 11.21
N ASN A 7 -17.78 -21.66 10.56
CA ASN A 7 -16.71 -22.31 9.77
C ASN A 7 -15.57 -22.90 10.63
N LEU A 8 -15.68 -22.85 11.96
CA LEU A 8 -14.66 -23.31 12.92
C LEU A 8 -14.24 -24.77 12.68
N GLY A 9 -15.19 -25.66 12.37
CA GLY A 9 -14.91 -27.07 12.11
C GLY A 9 -14.05 -27.32 10.86
N ARG A 10 -14.12 -26.44 9.85
CA ARG A 10 -13.31 -26.54 8.63
C ARG A 10 -11.88 -26.04 8.88
N TYR A 11 -11.73 -24.95 9.64
CA TYR A 11 -10.43 -24.39 9.99
C TYR A 11 -9.60 -25.33 10.87
N THR A 12 -10.24 -25.95 11.86
CA THR A 12 -9.58 -26.89 12.79
C THR A 12 -9.10 -28.17 12.08
N ARG A 13 -9.87 -28.70 11.12
CA ARG A 13 -9.44 -29.85 10.28
C ARG A 13 -8.24 -29.51 9.40
N LYS A 14 -8.24 -28.33 8.77
CA LYS A 14 -7.12 -27.86 7.94
C LYS A 14 -5.84 -27.71 8.77
N ALA A 15 -5.92 -27.09 9.95
CA ALA A 15 -4.78 -26.94 10.86
C ALA A 15 -4.23 -28.30 11.33
N LYS A 16 -5.10 -29.27 11.67
CA LYS A 16 -4.67 -30.63 12.03
C LYS A 16 -4.00 -31.38 10.87
N SER A 17 -4.51 -31.23 9.65
CA SER A 17 -3.91 -31.82 8.44
C SER A 17 -2.51 -31.26 8.17
N VAL A 18 -2.36 -29.94 8.22
CA VAL A 18 -1.07 -29.27 8.01
C VAL A 18 -0.04 -29.70 9.06
N ARG A 19 -0.44 -29.80 10.33
CA ARG A 19 0.46 -30.28 11.40
C ARG A 19 0.96 -31.71 11.17
N ARG A 20 0.11 -32.61 10.65
CA ARG A 20 0.53 -33.99 10.32
C ARG A 20 1.55 -34.01 9.19
N VAL A 21 1.33 -33.22 8.14
CA VAL A 21 2.28 -33.11 7.02
C VAL A 21 3.61 -32.54 7.50
N ILE A 22 3.61 -31.49 8.33
CA ILE A 22 4.83 -30.90 8.90
C ILE A 22 5.57 -31.90 9.80
N ALA A 23 4.84 -32.71 10.58
CA ALA A 23 5.42 -33.68 11.51
C ALA A 23 6.10 -34.88 10.80
N HIS A 24 5.72 -35.17 9.55
CA HIS A 24 6.28 -36.27 8.76
C HIS A 24 7.32 -35.84 7.71
N GLN A 25 7.55 -34.54 7.54
CA GLN A 25 8.55 -34.04 6.59
C GLN A 25 9.96 -34.25 7.11
N THR A 26 10.86 -34.67 6.21
CA THR A 26 12.30 -34.73 6.49
C THR A 26 12.89 -33.32 6.52
N GLU A 27 14.06 -33.16 7.12
CA GLU A 27 14.73 -31.85 7.19
C GLU A 27 15.09 -31.34 5.78
N GLU A 28 15.46 -32.25 4.88
CA GLU A 28 15.78 -31.97 3.47
C GLU A 28 14.58 -31.38 2.71
N GLU A 29 13.38 -31.94 2.90
CA GLU A 29 12.15 -31.43 2.28
C GLU A 29 11.76 -30.04 2.80
N ARG A 30 12.02 -29.76 4.09
CA ARG A 30 11.79 -28.43 4.69
C ARG A 30 12.76 -27.40 4.15
N GLU A 31 14.03 -27.76 4.01
CA GLU A 31 15.05 -26.89 3.41
C GLU A 31 14.73 -26.59 1.96
N GLU A 32 14.33 -27.58 1.16
CA GLU A 32 13.94 -27.39 -0.23
C GLU A 32 12.71 -26.48 -0.34
N TYR A 33 11.68 -26.71 0.48
CA TYR A 33 10.50 -25.85 0.53
C TYR A 33 10.87 -24.40 0.89
N ASN A 34 11.74 -24.20 1.89
CA ASN A 34 12.23 -22.88 2.27
C ASN A 34 13.05 -22.23 1.15
N ARG A 35 13.92 -22.99 0.45
CA ARG A 35 14.69 -22.49 -0.70
C ARG A 35 13.76 -22.02 -1.82
N LEU A 36 12.74 -22.82 -2.17
CA LEU A 36 11.76 -22.49 -3.20
C LEU A 36 10.93 -21.26 -2.81
N GLN A 37 10.46 -21.19 -1.57
CA GLN A 37 9.71 -20.03 -1.07
C GLN A 37 10.56 -18.74 -1.07
N MET A 38 11.86 -18.84 -0.75
CA MET A 38 12.77 -17.70 -0.79
C MET A 38 13.09 -17.28 -2.24
N ALA A 39 13.23 -18.23 -3.17
CA ALA A 39 13.38 -17.94 -4.59
C ALA A 39 12.13 -17.29 -5.18
N GLU A 40 10.94 -17.78 -4.83
CA GLU A 40 9.65 -17.22 -5.24
C GLU A 40 9.46 -15.79 -4.70
N ARG A 41 9.79 -15.54 -3.41
CA ARG A 41 9.82 -14.18 -2.85
C ARG A 41 10.81 -13.26 -3.55
N ARG A 42 11.97 -13.76 -3.96
CA ARG A 42 12.96 -12.97 -4.74
C ARG A 42 12.44 -12.65 -6.14
N GLN A 43 11.70 -13.57 -6.77
CA GLN A 43 11.06 -13.34 -8.07
C GLN A 43 9.87 -12.36 -7.94
N GLN A 44 9.08 -12.47 -6.87
CA GLN A 44 7.96 -11.55 -6.58
C GLN A 44 8.41 -10.19 -6.02
N GLY A 45 9.63 -10.11 -5.47
CA GLY A 45 10.22 -8.90 -4.88
C GLY A 45 10.64 -7.82 -5.88
N ASN A 46 10.41 -8.04 -7.18
CA ASN A 46 10.85 -7.14 -8.25
C ASN A 46 9.79 -6.16 -8.77
N ALA A 47 8.63 -6.04 -8.09
CA ALA A 47 7.54 -5.15 -8.55
C ALA A 47 7.17 -4.03 -7.58
N TYR A 48 7.82 -3.91 -6.42
CA TYR A 48 7.57 -2.81 -5.50
C TYR A 48 8.89 -2.26 -4.98
N GLN A 49 9.55 -1.43 -5.79
CA GLN A 49 10.51 -0.49 -5.22
C GLN A 49 9.74 0.41 -4.26
N PRO A 50 10.08 0.41 -2.97
CA PRO A 50 9.35 1.20 -2.03
C PRO A 50 9.83 2.64 -2.23
N TYR A 51 9.03 3.47 -2.91
CA TYR A 51 9.10 4.92 -2.80
C TYR A 51 8.92 5.42 -1.35
N ASN A 52 8.82 4.51 -0.36
CA ASN A 52 8.84 4.81 1.06
C ASN A 52 10.11 5.61 1.38
N ARG A 53 9.91 6.85 1.80
CA ARG A 53 10.92 7.86 2.20
C ARG A 53 11.62 8.64 1.09
N LEU A 54 11.38 8.37 -0.20
CA LEU A 54 11.94 9.24 -1.26
C LEU A 54 11.38 10.66 -1.21
N ALA A 55 10.14 10.84 -0.75
CA ALA A 55 9.55 12.16 -0.53
C ALA A 55 10.32 13.02 0.50
N CYS A 56 11.11 12.40 1.39
CA CYS A 56 11.92 13.11 2.38
C CYS A 56 13.32 13.47 1.87
N LEU A 57 13.72 12.96 0.69
CA LEU A 57 15.02 13.22 0.05
C LEU A 57 14.83 14.20 -1.12
N TYR A 58 14.12 15.30 -0.87
CA TYR A 58 13.95 16.34 -1.87
C TYR A 58 15.31 16.97 -2.23
N ASN A 59 15.69 16.91 -3.50
CA ASN A 59 16.88 17.55 -4.04
C ASN A 59 16.47 18.70 -4.97
N PRO A 60 16.71 19.97 -4.61
CA PRO A 60 16.31 21.11 -5.44
C PRO A 60 17.07 21.22 -6.77
N GLY A 61 18.17 20.48 -6.96
CA GLY A 61 18.92 20.44 -8.21
C GLY A 61 18.35 19.48 -9.27
N GLU A 62 17.37 18.65 -8.91
CA GLU A 62 16.74 17.69 -9.83
C GLU A 62 15.52 18.28 -10.53
N ASP A 63 15.38 18.05 -11.83
CA ASP A 63 14.18 18.38 -12.57
C ASP A 63 13.13 17.26 -12.44
N TYR A 64 12.20 17.45 -11.51
CA TYR A 64 11.10 16.52 -11.29
C TYR A 64 9.98 16.64 -12.33
N SER A 65 9.99 17.64 -13.23
CA SER A 65 8.91 17.86 -14.20
C SER A 65 8.77 16.72 -15.21
N LEU A 66 9.88 16.05 -15.53
CA LEU A 66 9.94 14.90 -16.44
C LEU A 66 9.82 13.54 -15.73
N SER A 67 9.74 13.54 -14.40
CA SER A 67 9.68 12.31 -13.63
C SER A 67 8.33 11.63 -13.81
N ARG A 68 8.33 10.45 -14.43
CA ARG A 68 7.13 9.61 -14.59
C ARG A 68 6.48 9.23 -13.26
N ASN A 69 7.24 9.32 -12.16
CA ASN A 69 6.80 8.97 -10.81
C ASN A 69 6.27 10.18 -10.03
N VAL A 70 6.55 11.42 -10.48
CA VAL A 70 6.03 12.66 -9.90
C VAL A 70 4.98 13.23 -10.85
N LEU A 71 3.84 12.53 -10.93
CA LEU A 71 2.71 13.02 -11.71
C LEU A 71 1.91 14.00 -10.85
N ILE A 72 2.19 15.29 -10.98
CA ILE A 72 1.27 16.33 -10.49
C ILE A 72 0.12 16.40 -11.50
N CYS A 73 -0.95 15.66 -11.23
CA CYS A 73 -2.14 15.63 -12.09
C CYS A 73 -2.72 17.02 -12.31
N THR A 74 -3.45 17.23 -13.40
CA THR A 74 -4.19 18.47 -13.62
C THR A 74 -5.45 18.50 -12.72
N MET A 75 -5.75 19.66 -12.13
CA MET A 75 -6.97 19.84 -11.31
C MET A 75 -8.19 19.96 -12.22
N MET A 76 -8.72 18.83 -12.68
CA MET A 76 -9.83 18.79 -13.65
C MET A 76 -11.17 18.39 -13.05
N ILE A 77 -11.18 17.89 -11.81
CA ILE A 77 -12.41 17.41 -11.18
C ILE A 77 -13.03 18.55 -10.38
N VAL A 78 -14.32 18.82 -10.57
CA VAL A 78 -15.04 19.81 -9.76
C VAL A 78 -15.55 19.12 -8.47
N CYS A 79 -15.19 19.63 -7.29
CA CYS A 79 -15.74 19.17 -6.01
C CYS A 79 -17.26 19.40 -6.04
N PRO A 80 -18.11 18.35 -5.87
CA PRO A 80 -19.55 18.54 -5.92
C PRO A 80 -20.08 19.44 -4.79
N TYR A 81 -19.33 19.52 -3.69
CA TYR A 81 -19.68 20.27 -2.47
C TYR A 81 -19.28 21.76 -2.54
N CYS A 82 -18.02 22.09 -2.81
CA CYS A 82 -17.54 23.49 -2.81
C CYS A 82 -17.30 24.08 -4.20
N LYS A 83 -17.50 23.31 -5.28
CA LYS A 83 -17.25 23.69 -6.68
C LYS A 83 -15.79 24.06 -7.02
N ALA A 84 -14.85 23.92 -6.09
CA ALA A 84 -13.42 24.06 -6.38
C ALA A 84 -12.95 22.94 -7.32
N LEU A 85 -11.97 23.23 -8.16
CA LEU A 85 -11.22 22.22 -8.88
C LEU A 85 -10.37 21.40 -7.89
N LYS A 86 -10.19 20.11 -8.16
CA LYS A 86 -9.46 19.17 -7.32
C LYS A 86 -8.71 18.14 -8.16
N PHE A 87 -7.72 17.47 -7.56
CA PHE A 87 -6.98 16.41 -8.24
C PHE A 87 -7.82 15.13 -8.38
N SER A 88 -7.52 14.34 -9.40
CA SER A 88 -8.05 12.98 -9.52
C SER A 88 -7.53 12.12 -8.38
N GLY A 89 -8.41 11.37 -7.70
CA GLY A 89 -8.04 10.55 -6.55
C GLY A 89 -7.79 11.33 -5.24
N GLU A 90 -7.97 12.65 -5.23
CA GLU A 90 -7.83 13.45 -4.01
C GLU A 90 -8.84 13.02 -2.94
N THR A 91 -8.35 12.81 -1.72
CA THR A 91 -9.16 12.48 -0.55
C THR A 91 -10.25 13.52 -0.33
N LYS A 92 -11.48 13.06 -0.05
CA LYS A 92 -12.62 13.94 0.25
C LYS A 92 -12.25 14.91 1.38
N GLY A 93 -12.53 16.20 1.18
CA GLY A 93 -12.33 17.24 2.21
C GLY A 93 -11.01 18.01 2.11
N ILE A 94 -10.06 17.64 1.23
CA ILE A 94 -8.84 18.43 1.00
C ILE A 94 -9.17 19.76 0.26
N CYS A 95 -9.73 19.69 -0.94
CA CYS A 95 -10.21 20.86 -1.70
C CYS A 95 -11.41 21.57 -1.05
N CYS A 96 -12.11 20.86 -0.15
CA CYS A 96 -13.33 21.30 0.51
C CYS A 96 -13.14 21.13 2.03
N ALA A 97 -12.10 21.67 2.67
CA ALA A 97 -12.07 22.00 4.12
C ALA A 97 -13.33 22.65 4.71
N ALA A 98 -14.34 22.97 3.94
CA ALA A 98 -14.29 24.01 2.91
C ALA A 98 -12.95 24.80 2.68
N GLY A 99 -11.90 24.23 2.06
CA GLY A 99 -10.56 24.73 1.69
C GLY A 99 -9.48 25.24 2.69
N LYS A 100 -9.76 25.59 3.96
CA LYS A 100 -8.90 26.45 4.79
C LYS A 100 -7.75 25.75 5.55
N ILE A 101 -6.51 25.91 5.07
CA ILE A 101 -5.30 25.90 5.91
C ILE A 101 -5.01 27.36 6.28
N LYS A 102 -5.05 27.73 7.57
CA LYS A 102 -4.57 29.04 8.05
C LYS A 102 -3.08 28.95 8.30
N LEU A 103 -2.27 29.37 7.33
CA LEU A 103 -0.82 29.48 7.52
C LEU A 103 -0.50 30.78 8.29
N PRO A 104 0.37 30.74 9.31
CA PRO A 104 0.89 31.95 9.93
C PRO A 104 1.74 32.72 8.93
N HIS A 105 1.87 34.04 9.13
CA HIS A 105 2.77 34.88 8.34
C HIS A 105 4.20 34.37 8.52
N ILE A 106 4.75 33.75 7.48
CA ILE A 106 6.16 33.36 7.47
C ILE A 106 6.95 34.67 7.41
N ARG A 107 7.76 34.92 8.45
CA ARG A 107 8.73 36.01 8.40
C ARG A 107 9.86 35.54 7.50
N GLU A 108 10.19 36.33 6.49
CA GLU A 108 11.42 36.14 5.72
C GLU A 108 12.60 36.22 6.69
N LEU A 109 13.47 35.21 6.65
CA LEU A 109 14.74 35.17 7.37
C LEU A 109 15.83 35.82 6.53
#